data_AF-A0A6I6E8U8-F1
#
_entry.id   AF-A0A6I6E8U8-F1
#
_cell.length_a   1.000
_cell.length_b   1.000
_cell.length_c   1.000
_cell.angle_alpha   90.00
_cell.angle_beta   90.00
_cell.angle_gamma   90.00
#
_symmetry.space_group_name_H-M   'P 1'
#
loop_
_entity.id
_entity.type
_entity.pdbx_description
1 polymer ?
#
loop_
_entity_poly.entity_id
_entity_poly.type
_entity_poly.pdbx_seq_one_letter_code
_entity_poly.pdbx_strand_id
1 'polypeptide(L)'
;MRNHAMNDRLVHTRLPRTGAALGLILTTTLIGTTTVQACPGLDWQGGPDMDVGSKIESMAKRLDLTPEQQAQVRAILEQTRQEQRRLRQESRAQIEALLTEEQKAKRAERQARAVNRQVERLTDWLELSNEQADRIKTLLTEQRQNPELTRAELYERMSAILTAEQRAEFEQGRGRGLGGDRRGRGDGCLAD
;
A
#
# COMPACT_ATOMS: atom_id res chain seq x y z
N MET A 1 -64.01 -21.07 12.27
CA MET A 1 -64.69 -21.91 11.25
C MET A 1 -65.36 -20.99 10.23
N ARG A 2 -65.29 -21.36 8.93
CA ARG A 2 -65.70 -20.65 7.69
C ARG A 2 -64.64 -19.66 7.16
N ASN A 3 -63.72 -20.04 6.26
CA ASN A 3 -63.83 -20.36 4.81
C ASN A 3 -64.33 -19.19 3.94
N HIS A 4 -63.42 -18.70 3.08
CA HIS A 4 -63.52 -18.37 1.64
C HIS A 4 -62.54 -17.23 1.34
N ALA A 5 -61.36 -17.50 0.78
CA ALA A 5 -61.11 -17.60 -0.66
C ALA A 5 -61.64 -16.38 -1.44
N MET A 6 -60.75 -15.46 -1.81
CA MET A 6 -60.97 -14.57 -2.97
C MET A 6 -59.66 -14.30 -3.70
N ASN A 7 -59.61 -14.89 -4.89
CA ASN A 7 -59.14 -14.34 -6.16
C ASN A 7 -57.67 -13.94 -6.33
N ASP A 8 -56.96 -14.86 -6.97
CA ASP A 8 -56.28 -14.65 -8.26
C ASP A 8 -56.44 -13.25 -8.87
N ARG A 9 -55.31 -12.58 -9.09
CA ARG A 9 -55.07 -11.82 -10.31
C ARG A 9 -53.57 -11.72 -10.56
N LEU A 10 -53.10 -12.68 -11.37
CA LEU A 10 -51.86 -12.60 -12.14
C LEU A 10 -51.86 -11.29 -12.93
N VAL A 11 -51.05 -10.33 -12.50
CA VAL A 11 -50.75 -9.13 -13.29
C VAL A 11 -49.66 -9.50 -14.28
N HIS A 12 -50.09 -9.95 -15.45
CA HIS A 12 -49.25 -10.02 -16.64
C HIS A 12 -48.93 -8.59 -17.14
N THR A 13 -47.80 -8.04 -16.74
CA THR A 13 -47.20 -6.92 -17.48
C THR A 13 -46.40 -7.47 -18.64
N ARG A 14 -47.04 -7.45 -19.82
CA ARG A 14 -46.39 -7.59 -21.12
C ARG A 14 -45.56 -6.33 -21.38
N LEU A 15 -44.25 -6.47 -21.58
CA LEU A 15 -43.44 -5.45 -22.25
C LEU A 15 -43.09 -5.95 -23.66
N PRO A 16 -43.25 -5.10 -24.69
CA PRO A 16 -43.28 -5.52 -26.09
C PRO A 16 -41.89 -5.86 -26.65
N ARG A 17 -41.89 -6.85 -27.54
CA ARG A 17 -40.82 -7.14 -28.51
C ARG A 17 -40.87 -6.12 -29.65
N THR A 18 -39.78 -5.41 -29.84
CA THR A 18 -39.29 -4.83 -31.12
C THR A 18 -37.77 -4.81 -30.96
N GLY A 19 -36.92 -5.36 -31.83
CA GLY A 19 -37.03 -5.69 -33.24
C GLY A 19 -35.74 -5.22 -33.90
N ALA A 20 -35.07 -6.12 -34.63
CA ALA A 20 -33.93 -5.90 -35.53
C ALA A 20 -32.62 -5.41 -34.88
N ALA A 21 -31.56 -6.24 -34.74
CA ALA A 21 -30.74 -6.82 -35.81
C ALA A 21 -30.07 -5.76 -36.70
N LEU A 22 -28.83 -5.40 -36.36
CA LEU A 22 -27.81 -4.97 -37.31
C LEU A 22 -26.48 -5.49 -36.78
N GLY A 23 -26.10 -6.66 -37.29
CA GLY A 23 -24.79 -7.25 -37.08
C GLY A 23 -23.73 -6.38 -37.74
N LEU A 24 -22.72 -6.01 -36.97
CA LEU A 24 -21.45 -5.56 -37.49
C LEU A 24 -20.40 -6.53 -36.94
N ILE A 25 -20.25 -7.65 -37.64
CA ILE A 25 -19.11 -8.55 -37.48
C ILE A 25 -17.91 -7.79 -38.06
N LEU A 26 -17.22 -7.04 -37.20
CA LEU A 26 -15.88 -6.53 -37.48
C LEU A 26 -14.89 -7.66 -37.16
N THR A 27 -14.74 -8.58 -38.11
CA THR A 27 -13.59 -9.48 -38.16
C THR A 27 -12.37 -8.69 -38.62
N THR A 28 -11.63 -8.15 -37.66
CA THR A 28 -10.24 -7.70 -37.88
C THR A 28 -9.32 -8.61 -37.08
N THR A 29 -8.96 -9.75 -37.67
CA THR A 29 -7.73 -10.45 -37.33
C THR A 29 -6.57 -9.78 -38.07
N LEU A 30 -5.86 -8.90 -37.37
CA LEU A 30 -4.42 -8.79 -37.57
C LEU A 30 -3.77 -8.82 -36.19
N ILE A 31 -3.07 -9.92 -35.93
CA ILE A 31 -2.23 -10.16 -34.77
C ILE A 31 -1.09 -9.15 -34.85
N GLY A 32 -1.27 -8.00 -34.19
CA GLY A 32 -0.15 -7.18 -33.77
C GLY A 32 0.29 -7.71 -32.41
N THR A 33 1.24 -8.64 -32.39
CA THR A 33 2.07 -8.82 -31.19
C THR A 33 2.90 -7.56 -31.04
N THR A 34 2.30 -6.48 -30.53
CA THR A 34 3.07 -5.46 -29.84
C THR A 34 3.62 -6.18 -28.63
N THR A 35 4.88 -6.62 -28.74
CA THR A 35 5.69 -6.78 -27.55
C THR A 35 5.60 -5.42 -26.86
N VAL A 36 4.74 -5.32 -25.84
CA VAL A 36 4.88 -4.28 -24.84
C VAL A 36 6.21 -4.62 -24.21
N GLN A 37 7.26 -4.06 -24.80
CA GLN A 37 8.56 -3.96 -24.17
C GLN A 37 8.26 -3.06 -22.98
N ALA A 38 7.97 -3.70 -21.85
CA ALA A 38 7.92 -3.04 -20.58
C ALA A 38 9.30 -2.42 -20.41
N CYS A 39 9.45 -1.15 -20.79
CA CYS A 39 10.63 -0.38 -20.45
C CYS A 39 10.73 -0.42 -18.92
N PRO A 40 11.71 -1.12 -18.35
CA PRO A 40 11.96 -1.03 -16.93
C PRO A 40 12.61 0.33 -16.71
N GLY A 41 11.80 1.37 -16.56
CA GLY A 41 12.34 2.73 -16.57
C GLY A 41 11.34 3.87 -16.46
N LEU A 42 10.03 3.64 -16.35
CA LEU A 42 9.12 4.63 -15.77
C LEU A 42 8.90 4.27 -14.29
N ASP A 43 10.00 4.30 -13.55
CA ASP A 43 9.98 4.30 -12.10
C ASP A 43 9.31 5.61 -11.68
N TRP A 44 7.99 5.59 -11.51
CA TRP A 44 7.35 6.56 -10.64
C TRP A 44 8.03 6.38 -9.28
N GLN A 45 9.02 7.23 -9.00
CA GLN A 45 9.89 7.23 -7.83
C GLN A 45 9.10 7.62 -6.55
N GLY A 46 7.93 7.00 -6.34
CA GLY A 46 7.25 6.95 -5.07
C GLY A 46 7.47 5.54 -4.53
N GLY A 47 8.29 5.42 -3.48
CA GLY A 47 8.39 4.17 -2.73
C GLY A 47 6.98 3.70 -2.31
N PRO A 48 6.82 2.42 -1.94
CA PRO A 48 5.53 1.75 -1.72
C PRO A 48 4.62 2.36 -0.63
N ASP A 49 4.98 3.50 -0.04
CA ASP A 49 4.34 4.12 1.10
C ASP A 49 4.28 5.67 1.01
N MET A 50 4.30 6.24 -0.20
CA MET A 50 3.91 7.65 -0.37
C MET A 50 2.46 7.84 0.09
N ASP A 51 2.24 8.82 0.97
CA ASP A 51 0.91 9.20 1.42
C ASP A 51 0.02 9.59 0.23
N VAL A 52 -1.24 9.12 0.23
CA VAL A 52 -2.18 9.34 -0.88
C VAL A 52 -2.44 10.84 -1.06
N GLY A 53 -2.57 11.59 0.03
CA GLY A 53 -2.75 13.04 0.02
C GLY A 53 -1.57 13.73 -0.65
N SER A 54 -0.35 13.41 -0.24
CA SER A 54 0.88 13.97 -0.82
C SER A 54 1.02 13.66 -2.32
N LYS A 55 0.63 12.44 -2.73
CA LYS A 55 0.65 12.05 -4.16
C LYS A 55 -0.37 12.84 -4.97
N ILE A 56 -1.59 13.02 -4.46
CA ILE A 56 -2.62 13.82 -5.12
C ILE A 56 -2.19 15.27 -5.21
N GLU A 57 -1.64 15.85 -4.16
CA GLU A 57 -1.18 17.24 -4.17
C GLU A 57 -0.11 17.47 -5.24
N SER A 58 0.85 16.54 -5.36
CA SER A 58 1.87 16.59 -6.41
C SER A 58 1.27 16.49 -7.82
N MET A 59 0.30 15.60 -8.03
CA MET A 59 -0.39 15.49 -9.32
C MET A 59 -1.25 16.73 -9.62
N ALA A 60 -1.94 17.25 -8.61
CA ALA A 60 -2.78 18.44 -8.72
C ALA A 60 -1.96 19.65 -9.15
N LYS A 61 -0.77 19.86 -8.59
CA LYS A 61 0.13 20.96 -8.98
C LYS A 61 0.75 20.78 -10.37
N ARG A 62 0.95 19.56 -10.84
CA ARG A 62 1.62 19.27 -12.12
C ARG A 62 0.66 19.20 -13.30
N LEU A 63 -0.61 18.86 -13.04
CA LEU A 63 -1.63 18.58 -14.05
C LEU A 63 -2.86 19.49 -13.88
N ASP A 64 -2.81 20.45 -12.95
CA ASP A 64 -3.89 21.38 -12.61
C ASP A 64 -5.24 20.68 -12.36
N LEU A 65 -5.22 19.61 -11.57
CA LEU A 65 -6.40 18.78 -11.32
C LEU A 65 -7.49 19.56 -10.56
N THR A 66 -8.73 19.51 -11.05
CA THR A 66 -9.89 20.09 -10.34
C THR A 66 -10.19 19.34 -9.05
N PRO A 67 -10.94 19.94 -8.09
CA PRO A 67 -11.35 19.26 -6.87
C PRO A 67 -12.05 17.91 -7.10
N GLU A 68 -12.90 17.84 -8.13
CA GLU A 68 -13.62 16.62 -8.51
C GLU A 68 -12.67 15.55 -9.04
N GLN A 69 -11.70 15.93 -9.88
CA GLN A 69 -10.66 15.01 -10.37
C GLN A 69 -9.78 14.50 -9.22
N GLN A 70 -9.39 15.37 -8.29
CA GLN A 70 -8.63 14.97 -7.11
C GLN A 70 -9.40 13.96 -6.24
N ALA A 71 -10.71 14.16 -6.07
CA ALA A 71 -11.55 13.22 -5.33
C ALA A 71 -11.64 11.84 -6.01
N GLN A 72 -11.78 11.81 -7.34
CA GLN A 72 -11.79 10.55 -8.11
C GLN A 72 -10.45 9.82 -8.04
N VAL A 73 -9.34 10.55 -8.20
CA VAL A 73 -7.99 9.98 -8.10
C VAL A 73 -7.71 9.48 -6.69
N ARG A 74 -8.20 10.17 -5.65
CA ARG A 74 -8.11 9.70 -4.26
C ARG A 74 -8.75 8.34 -4.08
N ALA A 75 -10.00 8.19 -4.52
CA ALA A 75 -10.71 6.91 -4.42
C ALA A 75 -9.95 5.77 -5.11
N ILE A 76 -9.42 6.01 -6.31
CA ILE A 76 -8.63 5.01 -7.06
C ILE A 76 -7.36 4.63 -6.29
N LEU A 77 -6.62 5.60 -5.77
CA LEU A 77 -5.37 5.35 -5.04
C LEU A 77 -5.60 4.64 -3.71
N GLU A 78 -6.66 4.98 -2.98
CA GLU A 78 -7.03 4.31 -1.73
C GLU A 78 -7.42 2.86 -1.97
N GLN A 79 -8.28 2.61 -2.97
CA GLN A 79 -8.66 1.26 -3.37
C GLN A 79 -7.43 0.45 -3.80
N THR A 80 -6.55 1.04 -4.62
CA THR A 80 -5.30 0.40 -5.06
C THR A 80 -4.41 0.03 -3.86
N ARG A 81 -4.29 0.94 -2.88
CA ARG A 81 -3.49 0.70 -1.67
C ARG A 81 -4.05 -0.45 -0.83
N GLN A 82 -5.37 -0.51 -0.67
CA GLN A 82 -6.04 -1.59 0.05
C GLN A 82 -5.80 -2.95 -0.63
N GLU A 83 -5.98 -3.02 -1.95
CA GLU A 83 -5.77 -4.26 -2.70
C GLU A 83 -4.30 -4.69 -2.68
N GLN A 84 -3.35 -3.76 -2.84
CA GLN A 84 -1.93 -4.08 -2.70
C GLN A 84 -1.58 -4.59 -1.30
N ARG A 85 -2.19 -4.04 -0.24
CA ARG A 85 -1.99 -4.55 1.13
C ARG A 85 -2.47 -5.99 1.26
N ARG A 86 -3.67 -6.27 0.76
CA ARG A 86 -4.26 -7.63 0.76
C ARG A 86 -3.36 -8.61 0.02
N LEU A 87 -2.94 -8.28 -1.20
CA LEU A 87 -2.04 -9.11 -2.00
C LEU A 87 -0.70 -9.36 -1.30
N ARG A 88 -0.09 -8.34 -0.68
CA ARG A 88 1.17 -8.52 0.07
C ARG A 88 1.00 -9.45 1.27
N GLN A 89 -0.11 -9.37 2.00
CA GLN A 89 -0.40 -10.25 3.13
C GLN A 89 -0.57 -11.69 2.66
N GLU A 90 -1.36 -11.90 1.59
CA GLU A 90 -1.60 -13.20 0.99
C GLU A 90 -0.30 -13.83 0.49
N SER A 91 0.50 -13.11 -0.30
CA SER A 91 1.80 -13.59 -0.77
C SER A 91 2.75 -13.89 0.38
N ARG A 92 2.74 -13.09 1.45
CA ARG A 92 3.57 -13.35 2.63
C ARG A 92 3.17 -14.65 3.33
N ALA A 93 1.88 -14.91 3.47
CA ALA A 93 1.36 -16.14 4.07
C ALA A 93 1.71 -17.37 3.22
N GLN A 94 1.55 -17.27 1.89
CA GLN A 94 1.93 -18.33 0.96
C GLN A 94 3.42 -18.64 1.02
N ILE A 95 4.29 -17.62 1.04
CA ILE A 95 5.74 -17.80 1.18
C ILE A 95 6.06 -18.44 2.53
N GLU A 96 5.45 -17.98 3.63
CA GLU A 96 5.71 -18.52 4.97
C GLU A 96 5.37 -20.01 5.08
N ALA A 97 4.31 -20.45 4.40
CA ALA A 97 3.91 -21.86 4.35
C ALA A 97 4.94 -22.77 3.65
N LEU A 98 5.80 -22.21 2.80
CA LEU A 98 6.84 -22.94 2.07
C LEU A 98 8.17 -23.01 2.83
N LEU A 99 8.34 -22.22 3.89
CA LEU A 99 9.60 -22.17 4.63
C LEU A 99 9.73 -23.32 5.62
N THR A 100 10.94 -23.87 5.72
CA THR A 100 11.30 -24.80 6.81
C THR A 100 11.46 -24.05 8.13
N GLU A 101 11.41 -24.77 9.26
CA GLU A 101 11.59 -24.17 10.58
C GLU A 101 12.95 -23.47 10.74
N GLU A 102 14.02 -24.03 10.18
CA GLU A 102 15.35 -23.40 10.15
C GLU A 102 15.34 -22.08 9.35
N GLN A 103 14.63 -22.05 8.22
CA GLN A 103 14.50 -20.84 7.40
C GLN A 103 13.65 -19.77 8.10
N LYS A 104 12.59 -20.17 8.80
CA LYS A 104 11.78 -19.28 9.65
C LYS A 104 12.61 -18.69 10.78
N ALA A 105 13.41 -19.51 11.47
CA ALA A 105 14.34 -19.05 12.50
C ALA A 105 15.34 -18.02 11.95
N LYS A 106 15.96 -18.30 10.79
CA LYS A 106 16.87 -17.36 10.12
C LYS A 106 16.17 -16.06 9.71
N ARG A 107 14.91 -16.13 9.27
CA ARG A 107 14.09 -14.96 8.96
C ARG A 107 13.83 -14.13 10.22
N ALA A 108 13.44 -14.76 11.33
CA ALA A 108 13.20 -14.09 12.61
C ALA A 108 14.48 -13.41 13.14
N GLU A 109 15.62 -14.09 13.08
CA GLU A 109 16.91 -13.52 13.49
C GLU A 109 17.28 -12.28 12.66
N ARG A 110 17.10 -12.32 11.32
CA ARG A 110 17.31 -11.14 10.47
C ARG A 110 16.34 -10.00 10.80
N GLN A 111 15.09 -10.31 11.13
CA GLN A 111 14.12 -9.30 11.55
C GLN A 111 14.53 -8.64 12.87
N ALA A 112 14.93 -9.44 13.87
CA ALA A 112 15.42 -8.93 15.15
C ALA A 112 16.63 -8.00 14.97
N ARG A 113 17.61 -8.40 14.14
CA ARG A 113 18.77 -7.56 13.79
C ARG A 113 18.37 -6.26 13.08
N ALA A 114 17.34 -6.29 12.23
CA ALA A 114 16.84 -5.08 11.58
C ALA A 114 16.12 -4.14 12.55
N VAL A 115 15.37 -4.68 13.52
CA VAL A 115 14.75 -3.88 14.59
C VAL A 115 15.81 -3.26 15.48
N ASN A 116 16.79 -4.02 15.95
CA ASN A 116 17.85 -3.49 16.81
C ASN A 116 18.59 -2.33 16.15
N ARG A 117 19.04 -2.48 14.89
CA ARG A 117 19.68 -1.39 14.14
C ARG A 117 18.79 -0.18 13.90
N GLN A 118 17.47 -0.37 13.88
CA GLN A 118 16.54 0.75 13.77
C GLN A 118 16.40 1.47 15.11
N VAL A 119 16.32 0.73 16.21
CA VAL A 119 16.27 1.28 17.56
C VAL A 119 17.57 2.02 17.88
N GLU A 120 18.73 1.43 17.61
CA GLU A 120 20.05 2.07 17.79
C GLU A 120 20.10 3.44 17.09
N ARG A 121 19.71 3.51 15.81
CA ARG A 121 19.66 4.78 15.08
C ARG A 121 18.68 5.80 15.66
N LEU A 122 17.54 5.34 16.21
CA LEU A 122 16.59 6.22 16.88
C LEU A 122 17.13 6.68 18.24
N THR A 123 17.83 5.80 18.96
CA THR A 123 18.50 6.09 20.23
C THR A 123 19.58 7.14 20.04
N ASP A 124 20.45 6.97 19.05
CA ASP A 124 21.51 7.94 18.73
C ASP A 124 20.93 9.29 18.28
N TRP A 125 19.79 9.27 17.59
CA TRP A 125 19.17 10.48 17.07
C TRP A 125 18.39 11.25 18.15
N LEU A 126 17.56 10.57 18.94
CA LEU A 126 16.64 11.19 19.90
C LEU A 126 17.13 11.09 21.35
N GLU A 127 18.34 10.58 21.56
CA GLU A 127 18.92 10.31 22.88
C GLU A 127 17.96 9.51 23.77
N LEU A 128 17.44 8.39 23.24
CA LEU A 128 16.44 7.59 23.95
C LEU A 128 17.01 6.97 25.22
N SER A 129 16.24 6.99 26.31
CA SER A 129 16.54 6.18 27.49
C SER A 129 16.41 4.69 27.17
N ASN A 130 17.06 3.83 27.98
CA ASN A 130 16.97 2.38 27.83
C ASN A 130 15.52 1.88 27.85
N GLU A 131 14.69 2.43 28.74
CA GLU A 131 13.28 2.06 28.84
C GLU A 131 12.49 2.47 27.59
N GLN A 132 12.74 3.67 27.04
CA GLN A 132 12.10 4.10 25.80
C GLN A 132 12.53 3.24 24.61
N ALA A 133 13.83 2.92 24.52
CA ALA A 133 14.38 2.06 23.48
C ALA A 133 13.73 0.66 23.51
N ASP A 134 13.53 0.07 24.69
CA ASP A 134 12.86 -1.23 24.85
C ASP A 134 11.38 -1.20 24.46
N ARG A 135 10.67 -0.12 24.82
CA ARG A 135 9.26 0.08 24.40
C ARG A 135 9.16 0.23 22.87
N ILE A 136 10.04 1.02 22.25
CA ILE A 136 10.08 1.18 20.80
C ILE A 136 10.48 -0.12 20.09
N LYS A 137 11.44 -0.87 20.64
CA LYS A 137 11.81 -2.20 20.13
C LYS A 137 10.64 -3.15 20.11
N THR A 138 9.85 -3.17 21.17
CA THR A 138 8.62 -3.98 21.27
C THR A 138 7.63 -3.57 20.19
N LEU A 139 7.36 -2.27 20.06
CA LEU A 139 6.44 -1.72 19.06
C LEU A 139 6.88 -2.04 17.62
N LEU A 140 8.17 -1.88 17.31
CA LEU A 140 8.72 -2.20 15.98
C LEU A 140 8.72 -3.71 15.68
N THR A 141 8.83 -4.55 16.71
CA THR A 141 8.71 -6.01 16.59
C THR A 141 7.25 -6.40 16.30
N GLU A 142 6.30 -5.82 17.05
CA GLU A 142 4.85 -5.99 16.83
C GLU A 142 4.49 -5.60 15.40
N GLN A 143 4.93 -4.44 14.90
CA GLN A 143 4.67 -4.00 13.52
C GLN A 143 5.17 -4.98 12.45
N ARG A 144 6.27 -5.71 12.70
CA ARG A 144 6.78 -6.70 11.75
C ARG A 144 5.95 -7.97 11.74
N GLN A 145 5.40 -8.33 12.89
CA GLN A 145 4.53 -9.49 13.08
C GLN A 145 3.09 -9.20 12.64
N ASN A 146 2.64 -7.96 12.85
CA ASN A 146 1.32 -7.47 12.50
C ASN A 146 1.39 -6.56 11.25
N PRO A 147 1.15 -7.10 10.04
CA PRO A 147 1.16 -6.30 8.81
C PRO A 147 -0.03 -5.34 8.70
N GLU A 148 -0.99 -5.37 9.62
CA GLU A 148 -2.14 -4.47 9.61
C GLU A 148 -1.83 -3.12 10.25
N LEU A 149 -0.97 -3.10 11.27
CA LEU A 149 -0.56 -1.87 11.94
C LEU A 149 -0.05 -0.86 10.89
N THR A 150 -0.71 0.27 10.79
CA THR A 150 -0.40 1.28 9.79
C THR A 150 0.82 2.08 10.24
N ARG A 151 1.54 2.66 9.28
CA ARG A 151 2.67 3.56 9.59
C ARG A 151 2.23 4.79 10.40
N ALA A 152 0.97 5.22 10.27
CA ALA A 152 0.39 6.29 11.07
C ALA A 152 0.17 5.84 12.52
N GLU A 153 -0.45 4.68 12.75
CA GLU A 153 -0.62 4.13 14.11
C GLU A 153 0.72 3.84 14.78
N LEU A 154 1.69 3.32 14.01
CA LEU A 154 3.06 3.14 14.50
C LEU A 154 3.66 4.46 14.97
N TYR A 155 3.47 5.54 14.20
CA TYR A 155 3.95 6.87 14.55
C TYR A 155 3.30 7.38 15.83
N GLU A 156 1.97 7.28 15.95
CA GLU A 156 1.22 7.68 17.15
C GLU A 156 1.68 6.92 18.39
N ARG A 157 1.83 5.59 18.28
CA ARG A 157 2.32 4.77 19.39
C ARG A 157 3.76 5.11 19.76
N MET A 158 4.59 5.46 18.77
CA MET A 158 5.98 5.84 19.01
C MET A 158 6.08 7.23 19.64
N SER A 159 5.30 8.20 19.17
CA SER A 159 5.28 9.56 19.72
C SER A 159 4.84 9.56 21.19
N ALA A 160 3.92 8.67 21.59
CA ALA A 160 3.50 8.51 22.98
C ALA A 160 4.62 8.02 23.92
N ILE A 161 5.69 7.41 23.41
CA ILE A 161 6.84 6.94 24.21
C ILE A 161 7.86 8.07 24.43
N LEU A 162 7.87 9.07 23.54
CA LEU A 162 8.85 10.14 23.51
C LEU A 162 8.46 11.31 24.41
N THR A 163 9.46 12.05 24.91
CA THR A 163 9.25 13.32 25.63
C THR A 163 8.77 14.42 24.67
N ALA A 164 8.29 15.55 25.20
CA ALA A 164 7.83 16.65 24.35
C ALA A 164 8.92 17.15 23.37
N GLU A 165 10.16 17.26 23.84
CA GLU A 165 11.32 17.71 23.06
C GLU A 165 11.70 16.66 22.00
N GLN A 166 11.82 15.38 22.40
CA GLN A 166 12.12 14.28 21.48
C GLN A 166 11.06 14.12 20.39
N ARG A 167 9.77 14.31 20.73
CA ARG A 167 8.69 14.31 19.74
C ARG A 167 8.91 15.42 18.73
N ALA A 168 9.15 16.65 19.17
CA ALA A 168 9.35 17.78 18.27
C ALA A 168 10.52 17.55 17.30
N GLU A 169 11.60 16.93 17.75
CA GLU A 169 12.70 16.50 16.88
C GLU A 169 12.27 15.38 15.93
N PHE A 170 11.56 14.37 16.44
CA PHE A 170 11.03 13.25 15.66
C PHE A 170 10.13 13.72 14.51
N GLU A 171 9.28 14.73 14.75
CA GLU A 171 8.39 15.28 13.72
C GLU A 171 9.16 16.06 12.66
N GLN A 172 10.20 16.79 13.05
CA GLN A 172 11.07 17.54 12.13
C GLN A 172 11.87 16.61 11.22
N GLY A 173 12.28 15.44 11.71
CA GLY A 173 12.96 14.41 10.93
C GLY A 173 12.08 13.72 9.88
N ARG A 174 10.75 13.88 9.92
CA ARG A 174 9.77 13.21 9.05
C ARG A 174 10.02 13.40 7.55
N GLY A 175 10.70 14.49 7.15
CA GLY A 175 11.03 14.82 5.75
C GLY A 175 12.37 14.27 5.25
N ARG A 176 13.29 13.86 6.14
CA ARG A 176 14.56 13.21 5.79
C ARG A 176 14.40 11.73 6.12
N GLY A 177 14.02 10.92 5.13
CA GLY A 177 13.73 9.50 5.37
C GLY A 177 14.76 8.82 6.28
N LEU A 178 14.28 7.99 7.23
CA LEU A 178 15.07 7.14 8.13
C LEU A 178 15.84 6.02 7.38
N GLY A 179 16.23 6.26 6.14
CA GLY A 179 17.15 5.48 5.33
C GLY A 179 18.26 6.44 4.91
N GLY A 180 19.45 6.24 5.48
CA GLY A 180 20.62 7.07 5.24
C GLY A 180 20.95 7.27 3.76
N ASP A 181 21.74 8.30 3.54
CA ASP A 181 22.40 8.70 2.29
C ASP A 181 22.31 7.69 1.15
N ARG A 182 21.44 7.97 0.17
CA ARG A 182 21.63 7.48 -1.19
C ARG A 182 22.78 8.26 -1.84
N ARG A 183 24.01 8.03 -1.38
CA ARG A 183 25.22 8.35 -2.14
C ARG A 183 25.98 7.03 -2.33
N GLY A 184 25.75 6.35 -3.46
CA GLY A 184 26.52 5.17 -3.81
C GLY A 184 25.74 4.08 -4.55
N ARG A 185 25.23 4.37 -5.75
CA ARG A 185 25.08 3.42 -6.87
C ARG A 185 24.60 4.21 -8.08
N GLY A 186 25.55 4.89 -8.69
CA GLY A 186 25.39 5.63 -9.93
C GLY A 186 26.77 5.72 -10.55
N ASP A 187 27.32 4.57 -10.93
CA ASP A 187 28.37 4.47 -11.94
C ASP A 187 28.58 2.99 -12.25
N GLY A 188 28.39 2.62 -13.52
CA GLY A 188 28.57 1.24 -13.97
C GLY A 188 27.57 0.74 -15.00
N CYS A 189 27.14 1.59 -15.94
CA CYS A 189 26.73 1.13 -17.25
C CYS A 189 27.61 1.85 -18.27
N LEU A 190 28.80 1.31 -18.47
CA LEU A 190 29.60 1.60 -19.66
C LEU A 190 28.84 1.05 -20.86
N ALA A 191 28.75 1.89 -21.88
CA ALA A 191 28.34 1.53 -23.22
C ALA A 191 29.21 0.37 -23.73
N ASP A 192 28.56 -0.61 -24.33
CA ASP A 192 28.91 -1.20 -25.63
C ASP A 192 27.68 -1.96 -26.18
#